data_AF-A0A939GL60-F1
#
_entry.id   AF-A0A939GL60-F1
#
_cell.length_a   1.000
_cell.length_b   1.000
_cell.length_c   1.000
_cell.angle_alpha   90.00
_cell.angle_beta   90.00
_cell.angle_gamma   90.00
#
_symmetry.space_group_name_H-M   'P 1'
#
loop_
_entity.id
_entity.type
_entity.pdbx_description
1 polymer ?
#
loop_
_entity_poly.entity_id
_entity_poly.type
_entity_poly.pdbx_seq_one_letter_code
_entity_poly.pdbx_strand_id
1 'polypeptide(L)'
;MTLTVRVISPDKTVWDAEADEVVLPSTTGQLGILSGHAPMLTALDIGVMRVRASKNAPWQAIALLGGFAEVDENEVTILVNGAERGDKIQLEEARTAFTAAQTSLNQVKPEDRQAQIQAKKAFKRARARFQAAGGSV
;
A
#
# COMPACT_ATOMS: atom_id res chain seq x y z
N MET A 1 -8.50 10.02 21.18
CA MET A 1 -7.45 10.80 20.50
C MET A 1 -7.29 10.16 19.15
N THR A 2 -7.68 10.86 18.10
CA THR A 2 -7.63 10.36 16.73
C THR A 2 -6.34 10.85 16.06
N LEU A 3 -5.85 10.07 15.11
CA LEU A 3 -4.77 10.45 14.21
C LEU A 3 -5.36 10.82 12.85
N THR A 4 -4.83 11.88 12.23
CA THR A 4 -5.29 12.30 10.91
C THR A 4 -4.47 11.58 9.87
N VAL A 5 -5.08 10.78 9.00
CA VAL A 5 -4.38 10.05 7.94
C VAL A 5 -4.64 10.71 6.60
N ARG A 6 -3.58 11.20 5.97
CA ARG A 6 -3.60 11.78 4.62
C ARG A 6 -2.78 10.93 3.66
N VAL A 7 -3.40 10.46 2.58
CA VAL A 7 -2.72 9.78 1.48
C VAL A 7 -2.74 10.69 0.26
N ILE A 8 -1.55 11.13 -0.12
CA ILE A 8 -1.32 12.07 -1.21
C ILE A 8 -0.65 11.30 -2.34
N SER A 9 -1.28 11.36 -3.52
CA SER A 9 -0.67 10.95 -4.78
C SER A 9 -0.32 12.19 -5.61
N PRO A 10 0.63 12.11 -6.57
CA PRO A 10 1.02 13.25 -7.41
C PRO A 10 -0.17 13.94 -8.10
N ASP A 11 -1.22 13.18 -8.42
CA ASP A 11 -2.39 13.67 -9.13
C ASP A 11 -3.51 14.17 -8.21
N LYS A 12 -3.61 13.64 -6.97
CA LYS A 12 -4.68 13.99 -6.01
C LYS A 12 -4.46 13.42 -4.60
N THR A 13 -5.14 13.99 -3.62
CA THR A 13 -5.35 13.36 -2.32
C THR A 13 -6.33 12.19 -2.45
N VAL A 14 -5.88 10.98 -2.17
CA VAL A 14 -6.66 9.73 -2.30
C VAL A 14 -7.45 9.42 -1.04
N TRP A 15 -6.92 9.84 0.11
CA TRP A 15 -7.52 9.63 1.41
C TRP A 15 -7.21 10.82 2.33
N ASP A 16 -8.22 11.32 3.03
CA ASP A 16 -8.07 12.35 4.04
C ASP A 16 -9.18 12.11 5.08
N ALA A 17 -8.83 11.43 6.18
CA ALA A 17 -9.78 11.14 7.25
C ALA A 17 -9.05 10.85 8.57
N GLU A 18 -9.79 11.02 9.66
CA GLU A 18 -9.35 10.59 10.99
C GLU A 18 -9.42 9.06 11.13
N ALA A 19 -8.45 8.51 11.86
CA ALA A 19 -8.38 7.10 12.22
C ALA A 19 -7.85 6.93 13.65
N ASP A 20 -8.14 5.79 14.27
CA ASP A 20 -7.57 5.43 15.58
C ASP A 20 -6.26 4.65 15.39
N GLU A 21 -6.20 3.80 14.35
CA GLU A 21 -5.07 2.90 14.08
C GLU A 21 -4.78 2.86 12.59
N VAL A 22 -3.50 2.92 12.23
CA VAL A 22 -3.04 2.71 10.85
C VAL A 22 -1.89 1.73 10.80
N VAL A 23 -1.95 0.80 9.85
CA VAL A 23 -0.90 -0.18 9.57
C VAL A 23 -0.30 0.13 8.21
N LEU A 24 1.00 0.43 8.20
CA LEU A 24 1.76 0.81 7.02
C LEU A 24 2.72 -0.30 6.59
N PRO A 25 2.85 -0.55 5.27
CA PRO A 25 3.85 -1.48 4.73
C PRO A 25 5.19 -0.76 4.54
N SER A 26 6.02 -0.73 5.57
CA SER A 26 7.39 -0.21 5.48
C SER A 26 8.33 -1.16 4.72
N THR A 27 9.46 -0.65 4.24
CA THR A 27 10.50 -1.49 3.63
C THR A 27 11.09 -2.53 4.58
N THR A 28 10.99 -2.31 5.89
CA THR A 28 11.49 -3.21 6.94
C THR A 28 10.42 -4.14 7.52
N GLY A 29 9.16 -4.05 7.08
CA GLY A 29 8.05 -4.85 7.58
C GLY A 29 6.76 -4.05 7.78
N GLN A 30 5.83 -4.58 8.57
CA GLN A 30 4.58 -3.87 8.91
C GLN A 30 4.79 -2.98 10.14
N LEU A 31 4.38 -1.72 10.03
CA LEU A 31 4.41 -0.75 11.12
C LEU A 31 2.98 -0.39 11.52
N GLY A 32 2.63 -0.61 12.78
CA GLY A 32 1.36 -0.15 13.35
C GLY A 32 1.59 1.17 14.08
N ILE A 33 0.85 2.21 13.69
CA ILE A 33 0.91 3.55 14.27
C ILE A 33 -0.39 3.81 15.02
N LEU A 34 -0.23 4.27 16.26
CA LEU A 34 -1.29 4.62 17.20
C LEU A 34 -1.19 6.11 17.56
N SER A 35 -2.22 6.64 18.21
CA SER A 35 -2.19 8.00 18.75
C SER A 35 -1.05 8.16 19.78
N GLY A 36 -0.31 9.27 19.71
CA GLY A 36 0.82 9.57 20.58
C GLY A 36 2.15 8.99 20.10
N HIS A 37 2.23 8.54 18.85
CA HIS A 37 3.49 8.05 18.27
C HIS A 37 4.50 9.21 18.11
N ALA A 38 5.78 8.92 18.38
CA ALA A 38 6.85 9.89 18.15
C ALA A 38 6.98 10.23 16.66
N PRO A 39 7.43 11.45 16.32
CA PRO A 39 7.60 11.83 14.94
C PRO A 39 8.58 10.89 14.23
N MET A 40 8.19 10.41 13.05
CA MET A 40 8.93 9.39 12.32
C MET A 40 8.78 9.58 10.81
N LEU A 41 9.88 9.39 10.08
CA LEU A 41 9.88 9.28 8.63
C LEU A 41 10.26 7.85 8.23
N THR A 42 9.46 7.22 7.38
CA THR A 42 9.71 5.85 6.92
C THR A 42 9.43 5.70 5.42
N ALA A 43 10.22 4.85 4.77
CA ALA A 43 9.98 4.46 3.38
C ALA A 43 8.94 3.33 3.33
N LEU A 44 7.98 3.46 2.42
CA LEU A 44 6.96 2.45 2.16
C LEU A 44 7.31 1.62 0.94
N ASP A 45 7.26 0.29 1.07
CA ASP A 45 7.33 -0.60 -0.10
C ASP A 45 5.93 -0.74 -0.73
N ILE A 46 5.90 -1.34 -1.91
CA ILE A 46 4.65 -1.68 -2.60
C ILE A 46 3.92 -2.74 -1.77
N GLY A 47 2.75 -2.39 -1.24
CA GLY A 47 2.02 -3.23 -0.30
C GLY A 47 0.63 -2.70 0.01
N VAL A 48 0.04 -3.21 1.09
CA VAL A 48 -1.29 -2.82 1.54
C VAL A 48 -1.17 -2.09 2.86
N MET A 49 -1.69 -0.86 2.90
CA MET A 49 -1.97 -0.21 4.16
C MET A 49 -3.37 -0.57 4.63
N ARG A 50 -3.55 -0.63 5.94
CA ARG A 50 -4.85 -0.84 6.56
C ARG A 50 -5.11 0.31 7.50
N VAL A 51 -6.26 0.94 7.37
CA VAL A 51 -6.68 2.03 8.23
C VAL A 51 -7.96 1.64 8.95
N ARG A 52 -8.06 2.02 10.22
CA ARG A 52 -9.23 1.78 11.05
C ARG A 52 -9.73 3.11 11.62
N ALA A 53 -10.87 3.55 11.12
CA ALA A 53 -11.48 4.83 11.52
C ALA A 53 -11.86 4.88 13.02
N SER A 54 -12.29 3.76 13.58
CA SER A 54 -12.59 3.63 15.01
C SER A 54 -12.58 2.17 15.47
N LYS A 55 -12.50 1.90 16.78
CA LYS A 55 -12.57 0.53 17.35
C LYS A 55 -13.76 -0.31 16.86
N ASN A 56 -14.88 0.28 16.46
CA ASN A 56 -16.01 -0.47 15.91
C ASN A 56 -16.13 -0.42 14.37
N ALA A 57 -15.22 0.28 13.69
CA ALA A 57 -15.21 0.37 12.24
C ALA A 57 -14.47 -0.82 11.60
N PRO A 58 -14.89 -1.26 10.40
CA PRO A 58 -14.17 -2.27 9.63
C PRO A 58 -12.80 -1.73 9.18
N TRP A 59 -11.84 -2.64 9.06
CA TRP A 59 -10.53 -2.33 8.46
C TRP A 59 -10.70 -2.01 6.99
N GLN A 60 -10.20 -0.85 6.56
CA GLN A 60 -10.17 -0.46 5.17
C GLN A 60 -8.78 -0.70 4.60
N ALA A 61 -8.70 -1.56 3.60
CA ALA A 61 -7.46 -1.89 2.91
C ALA A 61 -7.24 -0.93 1.74
N ILE A 62 -6.04 -0.40 1.60
CA ILE A 62 -5.65 0.49 0.50
C ILE A 62 -4.32 -0.02 -0.05
N ALA A 63 -4.30 -0.34 -1.34
CA ALA A 63 -3.08 -0.69 -2.06
C ALA A 63 -2.24 0.56 -2.26
N LEU A 64 -0.98 0.51 -1.83
CA LEU A 64 0.01 1.56 -2.03
C LEU A 64 1.08 1.09 -3.01
N LEU A 65 1.40 1.94 -3.99
CA LEU A 65 2.40 1.67 -5.03
C LEU A 65 3.80 2.18 -4.63
N GLY A 66 4.13 2.07 -3.34
CA GLY A 66 5.38 2.54 -2.76
C GLY A 66 5.43 4.07 -2.59
N GLY A 67 6.27 4.53 -1.67
CA GLY A 67 6.34 5.94 -1.30
C GLY A 67 7.05 6.19 0.03
N PHE A 68 6.60 7.21 0.74
CA PHE A 68 7.07 7.60 2.07
C PHE A 68 5.89 7.88 2.98
N ALA A 69 6.06 7.59 4.27
CA ALA A 69 5.15 8.02 5.31
C ALA A 69 5.90 8.86 6.32
N GLU A 70 5.30 10.00 6.65
CA GLU A 70 5.70 10.91 7.69
C GLU A 70 4.63 10.88 8.77
N VAL A 71 5.09 10.83 10.02
CA VAL A 71 4.26 10.88 11.22
C VAL A 71 4.76 12.07 12.00
N ASP A 72 3.88 13.03 12.28
CA ASP A 72 4.20 14.19 13.10
C ASP A 72 2.97 14.67 13.85
N GLU A 73 3.08 14.95 15.15
CA GLU A 73 1.98 15.45 16.00
C GLU A 73 0.59 14.76 15.83
N ASN A 74 0.55 13.43 15.64
CA ASN A 74 -0.66 12.62 15.34
C ASN A 74 -1.24 12.81 13.92
N GLU A 75 -0.51 13.46 13.04
CA GLU A 75 -0.76 13.51 11.61
C GLU A 75 0.12 12.49 10.90
N VAL A 76 -0.49 11.64 10.07
CA VAL A 76 0.19 10.65 9.25
C VAL A 76 0.02 11.04 7.79
N THR A 77 1.09 11.57 7.20
CA THR A 77 1.14 12.00 5.81
C THR A 77 1.85 10.95 4.97
N ILE A 78 1.13 10.35 4.03
CA ILE A 78 1.58 9.25 3.18
C ILE A 78 1.69 9.77 1.76
N LEU A 79 2.92 9.92 1.27
CA LEU A 79 3.24 10.35 -0.08
C LEU A 79 3.53 9.13 -0.93
N VAL A 80 2.67 8.83 -1.90
CA VAL A 80 2.74 7.60 -2.69
C VAL A 80 2.61 7.87 -4.18
N ASN A 81 3.33 7.10 -4.99
CA ASN A 81 3.26 7.23 -6.46
C ASN A 81 1.86 6.86 -7.02
N GLY A 82 1.08 6.11 -6.25
CA GLY A 82 -0.33 5.88 -6.50
C GLY A 82 -0.95 5.03 -5.39
N ALA A 83 -2.23 5.24 -5.15
CA ALA A 83 -3.00 4.50 -4.17
C ALA A 83 -4.37 4.11 -4.72
N GLU A 84 -4.79 2.89 -4.43
CA GLU A 84 -6.08 2.35 -4.84
C GLU A 84 -6.79 1.75 -3.63
N ARG A 85 -8.06 2.13 -3.41
CA ARG A 85 -8.87 1.55 -2.34
C ARG A 85 -9.22 0.11 -2.68
N GLY A 86 -9.05 -0.81 -1.72
CA GLY A 86 -9.38 -2.22 -1.87
C GLY A 86 -10.83 -2.45 -2.30
N ASP A 87 -11.77 -1.61 -1.84
CA ASP A 87 -13.19 -1.68 -2.21
C ASP A 87 -13.46 -1.46 -3.71
N LYS A 88 -12.54 -0.81 -4.43
CA LYS A 88 -12.65 -0.60 -5.88
C LYS A 88 -11.98 -1.69 -6.71
N ILE A 89 -11.22 -2.58 -6.08
CA ILE A 89 -10.43 -3.61 -6.77
C ILE A 89 -11.25 -4.89 -6.82
N GLN A 90 -11.54 -5.38 -8.03
CA GLN A 90 -12.18 -6.68 -8.22
C GLN A 90 -11.16 -7.81 -8.01
N LEU A 91 -11.48 -8.72 -7.10
CA LEU A 91 -10.59 -9.81 -6.69
C LEU A 91 -10.18 -10.70 -7.87
N GLU A 92 -11.12 -11.00 -8.77
CA GLU A 92 -10.86 -11.81 -9.98
C GLU A 92 -9.91 -11.12 -10.97
N GLU A 93 -10.07 -9.82 -11.19
CA GLU A 93 -9.15 -9.04 -12.03
C GLU A 93 -7.76 -8.95 -11.39
N ALA A 94 -7.69 -8.74 -10.08
CA ALA A 94 -6.43 -8.70 -9.36
C ALA A 94 -5.71 -10.04 -9.37
N ARG A 95 -6.45 -11.16 -9.30
CA ARG A 95 -5.90 -12.53 -9.36
C ARG A 95 -5.34 -12.83 -10.75
N THR A 96 -6.10 -12.54 -11.80
CA THR A 96 -5.65 -12.74 -13.19
C THR A 96 -4.43 -11.88 -13.50
N ALA A 97 -4.41 -10.61 -13.07
CA ALA A 97 -3.26 -9.72 -13.19
C ALA A 97 -2.04 -10.24 -12.42
N PHE A 98 -2.23 -10.80 -11.22
CA PHE A 98 -1.16 -11.41 -10.43
C PHE A 98 -0.55 -12.63 -11.14
N THR A 99 -1.39 -13.56 -11.62
CA THR A 99 -0.92 -14.75 -12.36
C THR A 99 -0.23 -14.35 -13.68
N ALA A 100 -0.77 -13.38 -14.41
CA ALA A 100 -0.13 -12.88 -15.63
C ALA A 100 1.24 -12.25 -15.35
N ALA A 101 1.35 -11.45 -14.27
CA ALA A 101 2.61 -10.85 -13.85
C ALA A 101 3.62 -11.90 -13.37
N GLN A 102 3.16 -12.96 -12.70
CA GLN A 102 4.00 -14.08 -12.26
C GLN A 102 4.55 -14.90 -13.44
N THR A 103 3.70 -15.22 -14.41
CA THR A 103 4.13 -15.91 -15.64
C THR A 103 5.12 -15.06 -16.42
N SER A 104 4.87 -13.75 -16.54
CA SER A 104 5.77 -12.81 -17.20
C SER A 104 7.14 -12.77 -16.51
N LEU A 105 7.17 -12.74 -15.18
CA LEU A 105 8.41 -12.77 -14.40
C LEU A 105 9.23 -14.04 -14.68
N ASN A 106 8.57 -15.20 -14.77
CA ASN A 106 9.23 -16.49 -15.02
C ASN A 106 9.71 -16.64 -16.47
N GLN A 107 9.09 -15.94 -17.43
CA GLN A 107 9.48 -15.96 -18.83
C GLN A 107 10.61 -14.98 -19.17
N VAL A 108 10.89 -13.99 -18.30
CA VAL A 108 11.99 -13.04 -18.55
C VAL A 108 13.34 -13.73 -18.37
N LYS A 109 14.12 -13.77 -19.44
CA LYS A 109 15.50 -14.27 -19.42
C LYS A 109 16.37 -13.41 -18.50
N PRO A 110 17.29 -14.01 -17.71
CA PRO A 110 18.14 -13.29 -16.76
C PRO A 110 19.12 -12.29 -17.40
N GLU A 111 19.32 -12.37 -18.72
CA GLU A 111 20.24 -11.52 -19.50
C GLU A 111 19.69 -10.10 -19.69
N ASP A 112 18.37 -9.93 -19.76
CA ASP A 112 17.71 -8.62 -19.89
C ASP A 112 17.40 -8.01 -18.51
N ARG A 113 18.40 -7.35 -17.91
CA ARG A 113 18.27 -6.65 -16.62
C ARG A 113 17.10 -5.66 -16.59
N GLN A 114 16.84 -4.96 -17.70
CA GLN A 114 15.75 -3.99 -17.78
C GLN A 114 14.37 -4.66 -17.73
N ALA A 115 14.17 -5.72 -18.53
CA ALA A 115 12.92 -6.48 -18.54
C ALA A 115 12.67 -7.14 -17.17
N GLN A 116 13.72 -7.62 -16.51
CA GLN A 116 13.61 -8.26 -15.19
C GLN A 116 13.17 -7.27 -14.11
N ILE A 117 13.68 -6.03 -14.14
CA ILE A 117 13.26 -4.97 -13.20
C ILE A 117 11.80 -4.59 -13.43
N GLN A 118 11.38 -4.44 -14.69
CA GLN A 118 9.99 -4.10 -15.03
C GLN A 118 9.02 -5.21 -14.61
N ALA A 119 9.38 -6.48 -14.87
CA ALA A 119 8.58 -7.63 -14.45
C ALA A 119 8.48 -7.74 -12.92
N LYS A 120 9.59 -7.52 -12.19
CA LYS A 120 9.56 -7.47 -10.71
C LYS A 120 8.68 -6.35 -10.18
N LYS A 121 8.74 -5.15 -10.79
CA LYS A 121 7.87 -4.03 -10.42
C LYS A 121 6.40 -4.35 -10.70
N ALA A 122 6.08 -4.87 -11.88
CA ALA A 122 4.72 -5.26 -12.26
C ALA A 122 4.17 -6.34 -11.31
N PHE A 123 4.97 -7.35 -10.98
CA PHE A 123 4.61 -8.38 -10.01
C PHE A 123 4.33 -7.81 -8.63
N LYS A 124 5.20 -6.94 -8.09
CA LYS A 124 4.95 -6.27 -6.80
C LYS A 124 3.65 -5.47 -6.81
N ARG A 125 3.38 -4.72 -7.89
CA ARG A 125 2.14 -3.93 -8.03
C ARG A 125 0.90 -4.81 -8.08
N ALA A 126 0.92 -5.87 -8.89
CA ALA A 126 -0.19 -6.82 -8.99
C ALA A 126 -0.44 -7.54 -7.66
N ARG A 127 0.64 -7.90 -6.94
CA ARG A 127 0.55 -8.48 -5.60
C ARG A 127 -0.12 -7.55 -4.59
N ALA A 128 0.26 -6.27 -4.56
CA ALA A 128 -0.35 -5.29 -3.66
C ALA A 128 -1.85 -5.07 -3.97
N ARG A 129 -2.21 -5.01 -5.27
CA ARG A 129 -3.64 -4.95 -5.68
C ARG A 129 -4.43 -6.18 -5.22
N PHE A 130 -3.87 -7.38 -5.43
CA PHE A 130 -4.51 -8.63 -5.00
C PHE A 130 -4.68 -8.70 -3.48
N GLN A 131 -3.65 -8.28 -2.72
CA GLN A 131 -3.72 -8.20 -1.27
C GLN A 131 -4.76 -7.18 -0.76
N ALA A 132 -4.90 -6.05 -1.45
CA ALA A 132 -5.88 -5.04 -1.07
C ALA A 132 -7.32 -5.47 -1.38
N ALA A 133 -7.53 -6.28 -2.41
CA ALA A 133 -8.83 -6.85 -2.76
C ALA A 133 -9.33 -7.96 -1.79
N GLY A 134 -8.54 -8.31 -0.77
CA GLY A 134 -8.86 -9.37 0.19
C GLY A 134 -8.17 -10.71 -0.07
N GLY A 135 -7.27 -10.78 -1.06
CA GLY A 135 -6.42 -11.94 -1.27
C GLY A 135 -5.36 -12.07 -0.18
N SER A 136 -5.46 -13.07 0.68
CA SER A 136 -4.31 -13.44 1.53
C SER A 136 -3.24 -14.06 0.64
N VAL A 137 -2.00 -13.58 0.73
CA VAL A 137 -0.83 -14.16 0.05
C VAL A 137 -0.12 -15.10 1.01
#